data_AF-A0A839EJQ5-F1
#
_entry.id   AF-A0A839EJQ5-F1
#
_cell.length_a   1.000
_cell.length_b   1.000
_cell.length_c   1.000
_cell.angle_alpha   90.00
_cell.angle_beta   90.00
_cell.angle_gamma   90.00
#
_symmetry.space_group_name_H-M   'P 1'
#
loop_
_entity.id
_entity.type
_entity.pdbx_description
1 polymer ?
#
loop_
_entity_poly.entity_id
_entity_poly.type
_entity_poly.pdbx_seq_one_letter_code
_entity_poly.pdbx_strand_id
1 'polypeptide(L)'
;MRKFLGIIVIAALVGIAAVYFMYGPSFLMGGPKTSDIVNVSRSTMVATATSPSEADLARSADISPKGLCNHVGEGYACIVNVRINGAAPTSLVTVLKKGSDGTWISAN
;
A
#
# COMPACT_ATOMS: atom_id res chain seq x y z
N MET A 1 35.24 -21.27 0.71
CA MET A 1 34.77 -19.91 1.04
C MET A 1 33.92 -19.27 -0.06
N ARG A 2 34.37 -19.16 -1.32
CA ARG A 2 33.57 -18.55 -2.41
C ARG A 2 32.17 -19.17 -2.63
N LYS A 3 32.03 -20.50 -2.53
CA LYS A 3 30.74 -21.20 -2.67
C LYS A 3 29.76 -20.90 -1.52
N PHE A 4 30.26 -20.84 -0.29
CA PHE A 4 29.46 -20.46 0.89
C PHE A 4 29.02 -19.00 0.83
N LEU A 5 29.92 -18.10 0.42
CA LEU A 5 29.57 -16.68 0.22
C LEU A 5 28.47 -16.53 -0.85
N GLY A 6 28.56 -17.29 -1.94
CA GLY A 6 27.53 -17.31 -2.99
C GLY A 6 26.16 -17.77 -2.48
N ILE A 7 26.10 -18.82 -1.65
CA ILE A 7 24.85 -19.30 -1.05
C ILE A 7 24.24 -18.24 -0.13
N ILE A 8 25.04 -17.57 0.69
CA ILE A 8 24.57 -16.51 1.59
C ILE A 8 23.98 -15.33 0.79
N VAL A 9 24.65 -14.91 -0.29
CA VAL A 9 24.14 -13.83 -1.16
C VAL A 9 22.82 -14.22 -1.82
N ILE A 10 22.69 -15.44 -2.34
CA ILE A 10 21.44 -15.92 -2.94
C ILE A 10 20.32 -15.95 -1.89
N ALA A 11 20.59 -16.49 -0.70
CA ALA A 11 19.62 -16.53 0.39
C ALA A 11 19.16 -15.12 0.79
N ALA A 12 20.07 -14.15 0.85
CA ALA A 12 19.74 -12.76 1.13
C ALA A 12 18.87 -12.13 0.03
N LEU A 13 19.20 -12.35 -1.25
CA LEU A 13 18.40 -11.84 -2.37
C LEU A 13 16.99 -12.43 -2.40
N VAL A 14 16.85 -13.73 -2.15
CA VAL A 14 15.54 -14.39 -2.04
C VAL A 14 14.74 -13.81 -0.87
N GLY A 15 15.38 -13.58 0.27
CA GLY A 15 14.75 -12.93 1.42
C GLY A 15 14.24 -11.51 1.10
N ILE A 16 15.06 -10.69 0.44
CA ILE A 16 14.67 -9.33 0.03
C ILE A 16 13.51 -9.36 -0.96
N ALA A 17 13.56 -10.26 -1.95
CA ALA A 17 12.48 -10.44 -2.92
C ALA A 17 11.17 -10.84 -2.21
N ALA A 18 11.21 -11.79 -1.28
CA ALA A 18 10.03 -12.20 -0.53
C ALA A 18 9.41 -11.03 0.25
N VAL A 19 10.22 -10.24 0.96
CA VAL A 19 9.75 -9.05 1.69
C VAL A 19 9.16 -8.01 0.73
N TYR A 20 9.82 -7.77 -0.41
CA TYR A 20 9.34 -6.85 -1.45
C TYR A 20 7.95 -7.23 -1.96
N PHE A 21 7.72 -8.51 -2.29
CA PHE A 21 6.42 -8.96 -2.79
C PHE A 21 5.34 -9.04 -1.72
N MET A 22 5.71 -9.35 -0.47
CA MET A 22 4.75 -9.45 0.64
C MET A 22 4.28 -8.08 1.17
N TYR A 23 5.21 -7.12 1.29
CA TYR A 23 4.95 -5.85 1.99
C TYR A 23 4.99 -4.63 1.08
N GLY A 24 5.51 -4.78 -0.14
CA GLY A 24 5.70 -3.69 -1.08
C GLY A 24 7.00 -2.91 -0.85
N PRO A 25 7.42 -2.12 -1.85
CA PRO A 25 8.68 -1.39 -1.82
C PRO A 25 8.70 -0.26 -0.78
N SER A 26 7.54 0.34 -0.47
CA SER A 26 7.44 1.43 0.50
C SER A 26 7.81 0.98 1.91
N PHE A 27 7.45 -0.25 2.30
CA PHE A 27 7.78 -0.80 3.61
C PHE A 27 9.30 -0.93 3.83
N LEU A 28 10.04 -1.31 2.78
CA LEU A 28 11.50 -1.41 2.83
C LEU A 28 12.18 -0.05 3.06
N MET A 29 11.49 1.04 2.73
CA MET A 29 11.95 2.42 2.91
C MET A 29 11.36 3.09 4.17
N GLY A 30 10.75 2.31 5.08
CA GLY A 30 10.14 2.83 6.32
C GLY A 30 8.70 3.35 6.18
N GLY A 31 8.10 3.21 5.01
CA GLY A 31 6.72 3.61 4.71
C GLY A 31 5.68 2.51 5.00
N PRO A 32 4.42 2.73 4.59
CA PRO A 32 3.33 1.79 4.81
C PRO A 32 3.47 0.52 3.96
N LYS A 33 2.93 -0.59 4.47
CA LYS A 33 2.82 -1.84 3.71
C LYS A 33 1.70 -1.74 2.68
N THR A 34 1.76 -2.54 1.63
CA THR A 34 0.69 -2.64 0.62
C THR A 34 -0.69 -2.88 1.24
N SER A 35 -0.78 -3.75 2.25
CA SER A 35 -2.03 -4.01 2.99
C SER A 35 -2.58 -2.78 3.71
N ASP A 36 -1.70 -1.98 4.32
CA ASP A 36 -2.08 -0.78 5.07
C ASP A 36 -2.62 0.28 4.11
N ILE A 37 -1.94 0.43 2.96
CA ILE A 37 -2.39 1.32 1.88
C ILE A 37 -3.79 0.93 1.41
N VAL A 38 -4.01 -0.34 1.10
CA VAL A 38 -5.32 -0.83 0.65
C VAL A 38 -6.40 -0.59 1.70
N ASN A 39 -6.12 -0.91 2.96
CA ASN A 39 -7.08 -0.79 4.05
C ASN A 39 -7.47 0.67 4.28
N VAL A 40 -6.50 1.59 4.33
CA VAL A 40 -6.76 3.02 4.51
C VAL A 40 -7.44 3.61 3.29
N SER A 41 -7.03 3.27 2.07
CA SER A 41 -7.73 3.75 0.88
C SER A 41 -9.18 3.29 0.84
N ARG A 42 -9.44 2.02 1.17
CA ARG A 42 -10.81 1.48 1.23
C ARG A 42 -11.64 2.17 2.32
N SER A 43 -11.09 2.30 3.52
CA SER A 43 -11.82 2.91 4.63
C SER A 43 -12.13 4.38 4.35
N THR A 44 -11.20 5.13 3.76
CA THR A 44 -11.42 6.51 3.34
C THR A 44 -12.49 6.60 2.25
N MET A 45 -12.45 5.74 1.22
CA MET A 45 -13.50 5.71 0.19
C MET A 45 -14.88 5.39 0.76
N VAL A 46 -14.96 4.46 1.71
CA VAL A 46 -16.23 4.11 2.39
C VAL A 46 -16.73 5.26 3.27
N ALA A 47 -15.83 5.92 4.00
CA ALA A 47 -16.18 7.01 4.91
C ALA A 47 -16.61 8.29 4.18
N THR A 48 -16.13 8.49 2.95
CA THR A 48 -16.43 9.66 2.11
C THR A 48 -17.53 9.40 1.07
N ALA A 49 -18.08 8.19 1.02
CA ALA A 49 -19.18 7.84 0.13
C ALA A 49 -20.43 8.65 0.45
N THR A 50 -21.11 9.16 -0.58
CA THR A 50 -22.29 10.02 -0.41
C THR A 50 -23.58 9.23 -0.26
N SER A 51 -23.53 7.93 -0.57
CA SER A 51 -24.67 7.02 -0.47
C SER A 51 -24.23 5.60 -0.03
N PRO A 52 -25.16 4.79 0.52
CA PRO A 52 -24.86 3.41 0.88
C PRO A 52 -24.39 2.56 -0.31
N SER A 53 -24.94 2.78 -1.51
CA SER A 53 -24.55 2.06 -2.72
C SER A 53 -23.11 2.40 -3.15
N GLU A 54 -22.69 3.66 -3.05
CA GLU A 54 -21.29 4.05 -3.28
C GLU A 54 -20.34 3.41 -2.26
N ALA A 55 -20.76 3.33 -0.99
CA ALA A 55 -19.98 2.66 0.05
C ALA A 55 -19.81 1.16 -0.25
N ASP A 56 -20.84 0.50 -0.79
CA ASP A 56 -20.76 -0.91 -1.21
C ASP A 56 -19.82 -1.11 -2.41
N LEU A 57 -19.83 -0.18 -3.37
CA LEU A 57 -18.85 -0.18 -4.47
C LEU A 57 -17.42 0.04 -3.95
N ALA A 58 -17.22 0.94 -2.99
CA ALA A 58 -15.93 1.13 -2.35
C ALA A 58 -15.44 -0.12 -1.58
N ARG A 59 -16.34 -0.85 -0.91
CA ARG A 59 -16.03 -2.11 -0.22
C ARG A 59 -15.64 -3.24 -1.18
N SER A 60 -16.19 -3.25 -2.38
CA SER A 60 -15.96 -4.27 -3.41
C SER A 60 -14.88 -3.90 -4.43
N ALA A 61 -14.39 -2.66 -4.41
CA ALA A 61 -13.37 -2.19 -5.33
C ALA A 61 -12.06 -2.98 -5.22
N ASP A 62 -11.45 -3.29 -6.35
CA ASP A 62 -10.07 -3.78 -6.43
C ASP A 62 -9.11 -2.58 -6.29
N ILE A 63 -8.30 -2.59 -5.23
CA ILE A 63 -7.37 -1.50 -4.90
C ILE A 63 -5.97 -2.06 -4.96
N SER A 64 -5.15 -1.52 -5.86
CA SER A 64 -3.76 -1.94 -6.05
C SER A 64 -2.81 -0.74 -5.88
N PRO A 65 -1.99 -0.72 -4.80
CA PRO A 65 -0.95 0.29 -4.64
C PRO A 65 0.09 0.21 -5.77
N LYS A 66 0.62 1.35 -6.18
CA LYS A 66 1.59 1.48 -7.27
C LYS A 66 2.87 2.11 -6.78
N GLY A 67 3.99 1.43 -7.09
CA GLY A 67 5.33 1.95 -6.88
C GLY A 67 5.64 2.27 -5.42
N LEU A 68 6.53 3.24 -5.25
CA LEU A 68 6.92 3.79 -3.95
C LEU A 68 5.97 4.93 -3.55
N CYS A 69 5.71 5.03 -2.25
CA CYS A 69 5.07 6.20 -1.68
C CYS A 69 6.10 7.30 -1.47
N ASN A 70 5.70 8.55 -1.73
CA ASN A 70 6.53 9.72 -1.46
C ASN A 70 6.25 10.25 -0.06
N HIS A 71 7.28 10.62 0.67
CA HIS A 71 7.15 11.29 1.95
C HIS A 71 6.57 12.70 1.76
N VAL A 72 5.53 13.05 2.52
CA VAL A 72 4.85 14.35 2.48
C VAL A 72 4.46 14.79 3.89
N GLY A 73 5.03 15.89 4.37
CA GLY A 73 4.81 16.34 5.75
C GLY A 73 5.17 15.24 6.76
N GLU A 74 4.21 14.85 7.60
CA GLU A 74 4.33 13.78 8.61
C GLU A 74 3.86 12.39 8.09
N GLY A 75 3.66 12.25 6.78
CA GLY A 75 3.04 11.07 6.18
C GLY A 75 3.63 10.67 4.83
N TYR A 76 2.89 9.80 4.13
CA TYR A 76 3.26 9.23 2.84
C TYR A 76 2.10 9.33 1.86
N ALA A 77 2.36 9.90 0.68
CA ALA A 77 1.45 9.92 -0.46
C ALA A 77 1.73 8.69 -1.34
N CYS A 78 0.76 7.80 -1.44
CA CYS A 78 0.83 6.58 -2.24
C CYS A 78 -0.16 6.65 -3.40
N ILE A 79 0.30 6.27 -4.59
CA ILE A 79 -0.61 6.09 -5.74
C ILE A 79 -1.31 4.75 -5.59
N VAL A 80 -2.62 4.74 -5.76
CA VAL A 80 -3.45 3.53 -5.77
C VAL A 80 -4.28 3.50 -7.04
N ASN A 81 -4.33 2.35 -7.69
CA ASN A 81 -5.27 2.11 -8.76
C ASN A 81 -6.51 1.45 -8.18
N VAL A 82 -7.66 2.09 -8.41
CA VAL A 82 -8.96 1.60 -8.00
C VAL A 82 -9.74 1.14 -9.22
N ARG A 83 -10.24 -0.09 -9.18
CA ARG A 83 -11.09 -0.66 -10.22
C ARG A 83 -12.39 -1.15 -9.60
N ILE A 84 -13.50 -0.71 -10.16
CA ILE A 84 -14.86 -1.08 -9.74
C ILE A 84 -15.50 -1.87 -10.88
N ASN A 85 -16.00 -3.07 -10.60
CA ASN A 85 -16.76 -3.90 -11.55
C ASN A 85 -16.10 -4.08 -12.94
N GLY A 86 -14.77 -4.26 -12.98
CA GLY A 86 -14.05 -4.49 -14.25
C GLY A 86 -13.86 -3.25 -15.12
N ALA A 87 -14.23 -2.05 -14.65
CA ALA A 87 -13.99 -0.81 -15.35
C ALA A 87 -12.49 -0.51 -15.52
N ALA A 88 -12.17 0.51 -16.32
CA ALA A 88 -10.82 1.03 -16.40
C ALA A 88 -10.34 1.46 -15.00
N PRO A 89 -9.10 1.12 -14.61
CA PRO A 89 -8.58 1.50 -13.30
C PRO A 89 -8.38 3.01 -13.24
N THR A 90 -8.90 3.65 -12.20
CA THR A 90 -8.67 5.05 -11.90
C THR A 90 -7.52 5.17 -10.91
N SER A 91 -6.50 5.98 -11.23
CA SER A 91 -5.40 6.26 -10.32
C SER A 91 -5.78 7.39 -9.37
N LEU A 92 -5.66 7.14 -8.07
CA LEU A 92 -5.89 8.08 -6.99
C LEU A 92 -4.63 8.19 -6.13
N VAL A 93 -4.52 9.28 -5.37
CA VAL A 93 -3.50 9.44 -4.34
C VAL A 93 -4.15 9.27 -2.98
N THR A 94 -3.62 8.36 -2.17
CA THR A 94 -3.99 8.20 -0.77
C THR A 94 -2.85 8.71 0.10
N VAL A 95 -3.16 9.55 1.09
CA VAL A 95 -2.14 10.05 2.02
C VAL A 95 -2.35 9.36 3.37
N LEU A 96 -1.30 8.71 3.86
CA LEU A 96 -1.32 7.99 5.13
C LEU A 96 -0.34 8.63 6.10
N LYS A 97 -0.70 8.70 7.37
CA LYS A 97 0.22 9.03 8.46
C LYS A 97 0.14 7.97 9.55
N LYS A 98 1.16 7.93 10.41
CA LYS A 98 1.18 7.00 11.54
C LYS A 98 0.39 7.61 12.70
N GLY A 99 -0.59 6.87 13.21
CA GLY A 99 -1.37 7.20 14.39
C GLY A 99 -0.54 7.06 15.67
N SER A 100 -1.10 7.54 16.79
CA SER A 100 -0.47 7.44 18.11
C SER A 100 -0.27 6.01 18.60
N ASP A 101 -1.06 5.07 18.09
CA ASP A 101 -0.96 3.63 18.32
C ASP A 101 0.00 2.90 17.36
N GLY A 102 0.65 3.64 16.45
CA GLY A 102 1.54 3.10 15.44
C GLY A 102 0.85 2.53 14.20
N THR A 103 -0.49 2.58 14.12
CA THR A 103 -1.24 2.14 12.94
C THR A 103 -1.23 3.20 11.84
N TRP A 104 -1.40 2.80 10.58
CA TRP A 104 -1.53 3.74 9.48
C TRP A 104 -2.98 4.21 9.37
N ILE A 105 -3.18 5.52 9.33
CA ILE A 105 -4.49 6.18 9.21
C ILE A 105 -4.49 7.16 8.04
N SER A 106 -5.69 7.53 7.58
CA SER A 106 -5.86 8.59 6.59
C SER A 106 -5.30 9.91 7.12
N ALA A 107 -4.56 10.62 6.28
CA ALA A 107 -4.08 11.98 6.55
C ALA A 107 -4.89 13.07 5.82
N ASN A 108 -5.95 12.67 5.08
CA ASN A 108 -6.95 13.57 4.51
C ASN A 108 -7.92 14.08 5.57
#